data_AF-A0A3A0DTA6-F1
#
_entry.id   AF-A0A3A0DTA6-F1
#
_cell.length_a   1.000
_cell.length_b   1.000
_cell.length_c   1.000
_cell.angle_alpha   90.00
_cell.angle_beta   90.00
_cell.angle_gamma   90.00
#
_symmetry.space_group_name_H-M   'P 1'
#
loop_
_entity.id
_entity.type
_entity.pdbx_description
1 polymer ?
#
loop_
_entity_poly.entity_id
_entity_poly.type
_entity_poly.pdbx_seq_one_letter_code
_entity_poly.pdbx_strand_id
1 'polypeptide(L)'
;MPAVYDSLGVRFLYPENWTLDDGTDDEAGPDEKQNSVSIYSPGGAFWSLAIYPPNQTPTDLAAEVMRALRGEYQDMDVATVTEAVEGQDLVGYDMNFIYLDLTNTASVRALHTPRATYVVYYQSEDRELAEIKAVFDAMLASFLREIG
;
A
#
# COMPACT_ATOMS: atom_id res chain seq x y z
N MET A 1 3.47 -12.39 -17.82
CA MET A 1 3.89 -13.13 -16.61
C MET A 1 3.95 -12.14 -15.45
N PRO A 2 3.88 -12.55 -14.17
CA PRO A 2 4.18 -11.61 -13.09
C PRO A 2 5.68 -11.27 -13.09
N ALA A 3 5.99 -9.98 -12.89
CA ALA A 3 7.33 -9.49 -12.58
C ALA A 3 7.60 -9.63 -11.08
N VAL A 4 8.88 -9.53 -10.69
CA VAL A 4 9.34 -9.65 -9.30
C VAL A 4 9.97 -8.33 -8.90
N TYR A 5 9.52 -7.76 -7.78
CA TYR A 5 10.26 -6.72 -7.07
C TYR A 5 11.14 -7.39 -6.01
N ASP A 6 12.42 -7.03 -5.95
CA ASP A 6 13.40 -7.56 -5.00
C ASP A 6 14.40 -6.45 -4.67
N SER A 7 13.98 -5.53 -3.80
CA SER A 7 14.76 -4.38 -3.35
C SER A 7 14.25 -3.93 -1.98
N LEU A 8 14.96 -2.99 -1.34
CA LEU A 8 14.64 -2.48 0.01
C LEU A 8 14.52 -3.55 1.11
N GLY A 9 15.06 -4.76 0.85
CA GLY A 9 14.97 -5.90 1.77
C GLY A 9 13.59 -6.58 1.82
N VAL A 10 12.72 -6.30 0.83
CA VAL A 10 11.41 -6.93 0.64
C VAL A 10 11.31 -7.51 -0.77
N ARG A 11 10.42 -8.49 -0.94
CA ARG A 11 10.19 -9.14 -2.21
C ARG A 11 8.71 -9.42 -2.41
N PHE A 12 8.19 -9.19 -3.62
CA PHE A 12 6.82 -9.51 -3.99
C PHE A 12 6.63 -9.59 -5.50
N LEU A 13 5.49 -10.12 -5.94
CA LEU A 13 5.10 -10.22 -7.34
C LEU A 13 4.18 -9.07 -7.74
N TYR A 14 4.31 -8.56 -8.96
CA TYR A 14 3.40 -7.57 -9.54
C TYR A 14 3.20 -7.81 -11.05
N PRO A 15 2.15 -7.27 -11.71
CA PRO A 15 1.97 -7.46 -13.14
C PRO A 15 3.06 -6.75 -13.97
N GLU A 16 3.65 -7.45 -14.94
CA GLU A 16 4.72 -6.89 -15.78
C GLU A 16 4.29 -5.67 -16.63
N ASN A 17 2.99 -5.50 -16.85
CA ASN A 17 2.41 -4.41 -17.63
C ASN A 17 2.00 -3.21 -16.75
N TRP A 18 2.33 -3.23 -15.46
CA TRP A 18 2.10 -2.13 -14.52
C TRP A 18 3.39 -1.34 -14.33
N THR A 19 3.26 -0.07 -13.99
CA THR A 19 4.42 0.82 -13.81
C THR A 19 4.91 0.72 -12.37
N LEU A 20 6.21 0.48 -12.19
CA LEU A 20 6.87 0.49 -10.89
C LEU A 20 7.60 1.81 -10.69
N ASP A 21 7.46 2.38 -9.50
CA ASP A 21 8.16 3.57 -9.04
C ASP A 21 8.74 3.29 -7.63
N ASP A 22 10.04 3.07 -7.56
CA ASP A 22 10.80 2.96 -6.32
C ASP A 22 11.74 4.17 -6.11
N GLY A 23 11.47 5.26 -6.86
CA GLY A 23 12.25 6.50 -6.99
C GLY A 23 13.77 6.30 -7.06
N THR A 24 14.17 5.27 -7.79
CA THR A 24 15.52 5.10 -8.32
C THR A 24 15.86 6.07 -9.47
N ASP A 25 14.98 7.03 -9.78
CA ASP A 25 15.29 8.11 -10.72
C ASP A 25 16.49 8.93 -10.19
N ASP A 26 17.50 9.12 -11.06
CA ASP A 26 18.84 9.68 -10.80
C ASP A 26 18.89 11.10 -10.17
N GLU A 27 17.74 11.69 -9.81
CA GLU A 27 17.62 13.01 -9.18
C GLU A 27 17.57 12.97 -7.63
N ALA A 28 17.37 11.79 -7.02
CA ALA A 28 17.43 11.64 -5.58
C ALA A 28 18.89 11.74 -5.08
N GLY A 29 19.16 12.74 -4.22
CA GLY A 29 20.49 12.93 -3.64
C GLY A 29 20.95 11.71 -2.82
N PRO A 30 22.27 11.49 -2.67
CA PRO A 30 22.85 10.29 -2.06
C PRO A 30 22.46 10.03 -0.58
N ASP A 31 21.77 10.97 0.07
CA ASP A 31 21.38 10.91 1.49
C ASP A 31 19.89 10.60 1.73
N GLU A 32 19.04 10.54 0.70
CA GLU A 32 17.62 10.20 0.83
C GLU A 32 17.38 8.75 0.36
N LYS A 33 17.60 7.79 1.27
CA LYS A 33 17.20 6.40 1.00
C LYS A 33 15.68 6.32 0.98
N GLN A 34 15.13 6.12 -0.21
CA GLN A 34 13.71 5.81 -0.35
C GLN A 34 13.41 4.49 0.34
N ASN A 35 12.39 4.51 1.21
CA ASN A 35 11.96 3.37 2.00
C ASN A 35 10.58 2.88 1.57
N SER A 36 10.17 3.20 0.34
CA SER A 36 8.87 2.83 -0.22
C SER A 36 8.95 2.51 -1.70
N VAL A 37 8.00 1.71 -2.17
CA VAL A 37 7.78 1.41 -3.59
C VAL A 37 6.30 1.55 -3.91
N SER A 38 5.98 2.05 -5.10
CA SER A 38 4.63 2.20 -5.63
C SER A 38 4.49 1.47 -6.96
N ILE A 39 3.36 0.83 -7.16
CA ILE A 39 2.98 0.17 -8.41
C ILE A 39 1.68 0.80 -8.91
N TYR A 40 1.68 1.24 -10.16
CA TYR A 40 0.54 1.88 -10.81
C TYR A 40 -0.06 0.95 -11.87
N SER A 41 -1.36 0.74 -11.75
CA SER A 41 -2.15 0.07 -12.77
C SER A 41 -2.34 0.97 -14.00
N PRO A 42 -2.64 0.39 -15.19
CA PRO A 42 -2.85 1.17 -16.41
C PRO A 42 -4.01 2.17 -16.36
N GLY A 43 -5.01 1.97 -15.48
CA GLY A 43 -6.15 2.87 -15.34
C GLY A 43 -5.93 3.99 -14.32
N GLY A 44 -4.82 3.96 -13.58
CA GLY A 44 -4.38 5.05 -12.69
C GLY A 44 -4.46 4.74 -11.21
N ALA A 45 -5.07 3.62 -10.80
CA ALA A 45 -4.97 3.16 -9.42
C ALA A 45 -3.53 2.81 -9.02
N PHE A 46 -3.20 3.03 -7.75
CA PHE A 46 -1.88 2.70 -7.22
C PHE A 46 -1.97 1.78 -6.00
N TRP A 47 -0.89 1.04 -5.79
CA TRP A 47 -0.61 0.25 -4.60
C TRP A 47 0.81 0.56 -4.16
N SER A 48 1.03 0.85 -2.88
CA SER A 48 2.34 1.17 -2.34
C SER A 48 2.66 0.39 -1.08
N LEU A 49 3.96 0.16 -0.88
CA LEU A 49 4.54 -0.47 0.30
C LEU A 49 5.60 0.46 0.87
N ALA A 50 5.42 0.89 2.11
CA ALA A 50 6.38 1.68 2.87
C ALA A 50 6.96 0.86 4.04
N ILE A 51 8.26 1.05 4.29
CA ILE A 51 9.06 0.31 5.25
C ILE A 51 9.55 1.27 6.32
N TYR A 52 9.17 1.01 7.56
CA TYR A 52 9.53 1.80 8.73
C TYR A 52 10.41 0.99 9.70
N PRO A 53 11.23 1.65 10.52
CA PRO A 53 11.92 0.99 11.62
C PRO A 53 10.97 0.22 12.54
N PRO A 54 11.40 -0.90 13.14
CA PRO A 54 10.52 -1.79 13.93
C PRO A 54 9.99 -1.17 15.24
N ASN A 55 10.54 -0.03 15.69
CA ASN A 55 10.03 0.70 16.84
C ASN A 55 8.78 1.56 16.53
N GLN A 56 8.37 1.65 15.26
CA GLN A 56 7.17 2.37 14.86
C GLN A 56 5.92 1.49 15.04
N THR A 57 4.85 2.06 15.61
CA THR A 57 3.60 1.35 15.86
C THR A 57 2.77 1.23 14.56
N PRO A 58 2.32 0.02 14.17
CA PRO A 58 1.46 -0.16 12.98
C PRO A 58 0.17 0.69 13.01
N THR A 59 -0.50 0.74 14.16
CA THR A 59 -1.76 1.50 14.31
C THR A 59 -1.56 3.00 14.14
N ASP A 60 -0.42 3.53 14.60
CA ASP A 60 -0.11 4.96 14.51
C ASP A 60 0.17 5.33 13.06
N LEU A 61 1.00 4.54 12.37
CA LEU A 61 1.30 4.75 10.94
C LEU A 61 0.04 4.63 10.05
N ALA A 62 -0.81 3.62 10.28
CA ALA A 62 -2.06 3.50 9.55
C ALA A 62 -3.00 4.68 9.81
N ALA A 63 -3.02 5.19 11.06
CA ALA A 63 -3.82 6.36 11.41
C ALA A 63 -3.27 7.65 10.78
N GLU A 64 -1.96 7.78 10.61
CA GLU A 64 -1.34 8.90 9.88
C GLU A 64 -1.79 8.94 8.43
N VAL A 65 -1.77 7.81 7.71
CA VAL A 65 -2.26 7.71 6.32
C VAL A 65 -3.74 8.10 6.24
N MET A 66 -4.58 7.56 7.13
CA MET A 66 -6.01 7.90 7.17
C MET A 66 -6.24 9.39 7.43
N ARG A 67 -5.48 9.98 8.37
CA ARG A 67 -5.58 11.41 8.70
C ARG A 67 -5.13 12.30 7.54
N ALA A 68 -4.08 11.91 6.82
CA ALA A 68 -3.63 12.62 5.64
C ALA A 68 -4.75 12.65 4.58
N LEU A 69 -5.32 11.49 4.26
CA LEU A 69 -6.41 11.38 3.29
C LEU A 69 -7.67 12.15 3.74
N ARG A 70 -8.02 12.09 5.03
CA ARG A 70 -9.14 12.87 5.60
C ARG A 70 -8.91 14.38 5.53
N GLY A 71 -7.66 14.83 5.57
CA GLY A 71 -7.30 16.23 5.38
C GLY A 71 -7.62 16.74 3.98
N GLU A 72 -7.53 15.87 2.98
CA GLU A 72 -7.86 16.16 1.58
C GLU A 72 -9.36 16.00 1.29
N TYR A 73 -9.97 14.95 1.85
CA TYR A 73 -11.39 14.59 1.63
C TYR A 73 -12.15 14.60 2.96
N GLN A 74 -12.85 15.71 3.24
CA GLN A 74 -13.55 15.89 4.52
C GLN A 74 -14.76 14.97 4.69
N ASP A 75 -15.48 14.68 3.61
CA ASP A 75 -16.66 13.80 3.59
C ASP A 75 -16.27 12.36 3.23
N MET A 76 -15.40 11.76 4.05
CA MET A 76 -14.90 10.40 3.88
C MET A 76 -15.49 9.46 4.94
N ASP A 77 -16.05 8.34 4.51
CA ASP A 77 -16.42 7.23 5.38
C ASP A 77 -15.16 6.42 5.73
N VAL A 78 -15.04 6.00 6.98
CA VAL A 78 -13.86 5.31 7.51
C VAL A 78 -14.27 4.17 8.41
N ALA A 79 -13.83 2.97 8.06
CA ALA A 79 -13.98 1.76 8.86
C ALA A 79 -12.62 1.28 9.37
N THR A 80 -12.50 1.00 10.67
CA THR A 80 -11.31 0.34 11.23
C THR A 80 -11.34 -1.14 10.89
N VAL A 81 -10.19 -1.69 10.51
CA VAL A 81 -10.03 -3.09 10.13
C VAL A 81 -8.94 -3.76 10.96
N THR A 82 -9.20 -4.99 11.35
CA THR A 82 -8.20 -5.94 11.88
C THR A 82 -8.47 -7.27 11.22
N GLU A 83 -7.47 -7.81 10.54
CA GLU A 83 -7.60 -9.05 9.76
C GLU A 83 -6.29 -9.85 9.78
N ALA A 84 -6.39 -11.15 9.49
CA ALA A 84 -5.25 -12.03 9.37
C ALA A 84 -5.12 -12.51 7.92
N VAL A 85 -4.00 -12.19 7.27
CA VAL A 85 -3.71 -12.58 5.88
C VAL A 85 -2.37 -13.29 5.84
N GLU A 86 -2.31 -14.46 5.21
CA GLU A 86 -1.08 -15.30 5.15
C GLU A 86 -0.44 -15.55 6.54
N GLY A 87 -1.26 -15.61 7.60
CA GLY A 87 -0.81 -15.83 8.98
C GLY A 87 -0.22 -14.60 9.67
N GLN A 88 -0.26 -13.42 9.04
CA GLN A 88 0.15 -12.15 9.60
C GLN A 88 -1.06 -11.34 10.05
N ASP A 89 -1.00 -10.74 11.24
CA ASP A 89 -2.04 -9.83 11.73
C ASP A 89 -1.82 -8.42 11.14
N LEU A 90 -2.83 -7.91 10.46
CA LEU A 90 -2.85 -6.57 9.88
C LEU A 90 -3.91 -5.71 10.56
N VAL A 91 -3.59 -4.44 10.75
CA VAL A 91 -4.49 -3.41 11.28
C VAL A 91 -4.54 -2.23 10.34
N GLY A 92 -5.66 -1.52 10.28
CA GLY A 92 -5.73 -0.30 9.49
C GLY A 92 -7.14 0.19 9.24
N TYR A 93 -7.36 0.76 8.06
CA TYR A 93 -8.60 1.43 7.71
C TYR A 93 -9.00 1.16 6.27
N ASP A 94 -10.29 0.97 6.04
CA ASP A 94 -10.93 1.14 4.73
C ASP A 94 -11.62 2.49 4.69
N MET A 95 -11.50 3.17 3.57
CA MET A 95 -11.87 4.57 3.40
C MET A 95 -12.61 4.73 2.08
N ASN A 96 -13.78 5.38 2.10
CA ASN A 96 -14.58 5.65 0.91
C ASN A 96 -14.91 7.14 0.83
N PHE A 97 -14.73 7.73 -0.35
CA PHE A 97 -14.97 9.15 -0.58
C PHE A 97 -15.38 9.40 -2.03
N ILE A 98 -15.91 10.60 -2.29
CA ILE A 98 -16.29 11.04 -3.64
C ILE A 98 -15.26 12.04 -4.14
N TYR A 99 -14.78 11.83 -5.37
CA TYR A 99 -13.92 12.76 -6.08
C TYR A 99 -14.36 12.89 -7.53
N LEU A 100 -14.64 14.12 -7.98
CA LEU A 100 -15.12 14.42 -9.34
C LEU A 100 -16.31 13.53 -9.78
N ASP A 101 -17.32 13.40 -8.93
CA ASP A 101 -18.52 12.56 -9.13
C ASP A 101 -18.25 11.04 -9.22
N LEU A 102 -17.03 10.60 -8.91
CA LEU A 102 -16.64 9.19 -8.86
C LEU A 102 -16.46 8.73 -7.41
N THR A 103 -16.90 7.51 -7.11
CA THR A 103 -16.63 6.89 -5.82
C THR A 103 -15.25 6.25 -5.85
N ASN A 104 -14.48 6.54 -4.80
CA ASN A 104 -13.13 6.04 -4.64
C ASN A 104 -13.04 5.26 -3.34
N THR A 105 -12.24 4.20 -3.40
CA THR A 105 -11.90 3.37 -2.26
C THR A 105 -10.40 3.46 -2.03
N ALA A 106 -10.02 3.72 -0.79
CA ALA A 106 -8.66 3.62 -0.32
C ALA A 106 -8.58 2.65 0.85
N SER A 107 -7.47 1.93 0.95
CA SER A 107 -7.24 0.98 2.03
C SER A 107 -5.81 1.10 2.51
N VAL A 108 -5.65 1.18 3.83
CA VAL A 108 -4.35 1.11 4.48
C VAL A 108 -4.34 -0.10 5.41
N ARG A 109 -3.27 -0.87 5.33
CA ARG A 109 -2.95 -1.99 6.23
C ARG A 109 -1.53 -1.84 6.73
N ALA A 110 -1.34 -2.02 8.02
CA ALA A 110 -0.05 -1.99 8.64
C ALA A 110 0.17 -3.25 9.47
N LEU A 111 1.41 -3.72 9.49
CA LEU A 111 1.84 -4.84 10.32
C LEU A 111 3.25 -4.62 10.84
N HIS A 112 3.59 -5.31 11.92
CA HIS A 112 4.92 -5.26 12.53
C HIS A 112 5.56 -6.64 12.51
N THR A 113 6.83 -6.69 12.12
CA THR A 113 7.71 -7.85 12.28
C THR A 113 8.94 -7.47 13.10
N PRO A 114 9.74 -8.43 13.61
CA PRO A 114 11.00 -8.12 14.28
C PRO A 114 12.00 -7.31 13.43
N ARG A 115 11.85 -7.31 12.10
CA ARG A 115 12.76 -6.61 11.17
C ARG A 115 12.34 -5.16 10.91
N ALA A 116 11.03 -4.91 10.78
CA ALA A 116 10.49 -3.62 10.37
C ALA A 116 8.97 -3.55 10.62
N THR A 117 8.43 -2.34 10.57
CA THR A 117 7.00 -2.08 10.46
C THR A 117 6.67 -1.74 9.01
N TYR A 118 5.64 -2.36 8.46
CA TYR A 118 5.26 -2.20 7.06
C TYR A 118 3.90 -1.53 6.97
N VAL A 119 3.72 -0.67 5.97
CA VAL A 119 2.43 -0.08 5.60
C VAL A 119 2.18 -0.34 4.14
N VAL A 120 1.08 -1.03 3.85
CA VAL A 120 0.55 -1.22 2.51
C VAL A 120 -0.63 -0.28 2.33
N TYR A 121 -0.62 0.50 1.27
CA TYR A 121 -1.65 1.48 0.98
C TYR A 121 -2.05 1.40 -0.50
N TYR A 122 -3.34 1.41 -0.79
CA TYR A 122 -3.82 1.55 -2.17
C TYR A 122 -4.99 2.52 -2.24
N GLN A 123 -5.20 3.10 -3.41
CA GLN A 123 -6.38 3.89 -3.75
C GLN A 123 -6.75 3.64 -5.21
N SER A 124 -8.05 3.57 -5.47
CA SER A 124 -8.60 3.35 -6.79
C SER A 124 -10.03 3.88 -6.87
N GLU A 125 -10.44 4.28 -8.07
CA GLU A 125 -11.84 4.46 -8.40
C GLU A 125 -12.57 3.10 -8.36
N ASP A 126 -13.80 3.05 -7.86
CA ASP A 126 -14.45 1.79 -7.49
C ASP A 126 -14.68 0.82 -8.66
N ARG A 127 -14.96 1.33 -9.88
CA ARG A 127 -15.12 0.49 -11.06
C ARG A 127 -13.78 -0.13 -11.48
N GLU A 128 -12.70 0.63 -11.50
CA GLU A 128 -11.37 0.06 -11.72
C GLU A 128 -11.01 -0.94 -10.62
N LEU A 129 -11.27 -0.61 -9.35
CA LEU A 129 -10.97 -1.48 -8.23
C LEU A 129 -11.67 -2.83 -8.36
N ALA A 130 -12.92 -2.86 -8.83
CA ALA A 130 -13.64 -4.11 -9.07
C ALA A 130 -12.91 -5.05 -10.05
N GLU A 131 -12.12 -4.50 -10.98
CA GLU A 131 -11.35 -5.27 -11.96
C GLU A 131 -9.98 -5.70 -11.40
N ILE A 132 -9.33 -4.85 -10.59
CA ILE A 132 -7.93 -5.05 -10.15
C ILE A 132 -7.76 -5.50 -8.70
N LYS A 133 -8.82 -5.54 -7.88
CA LYS A 133 -8.74 -5.86 -6.45
C LYS A 133 -8.06 -7.20 -6.19
N ALA A 134 -8.38 -8.22 -7.00
CA ALA A 134 -7.76 -9.54 -6.89
C ALA A 134 -6.24 -9.51 -7.15
N VAL A 135 -5.77 -8.55 -7.96
CA VAL A 135 -4.33 -8.33 -8.20
C VAL A 135 -3.69 -7.69 -6.99
N PHE A 136 -4.29 -6.65 -6.40
CA PHE A 136 -3.81 -6.03 -5.15
C PHE A 136 -3.70 -7.06 -4.01
N ASP A 137 -4.70 -7.92 -3.88
CA ASP A 137 -4.71 -9.00 -2.88
C ASP A 137 -3.61 -10.02 -3.13
N ALA A 138 -3.37 -10.38 -4.39
CA ALA A 138 -2.28 -11.28 -4.75
C ALA A 138 -0.89 -10.67 -4.49
N MET A 139 -0.71 -9.36 -4.75
CA MET A 139 0.53 -8.65 -4.43
C MET A 139 0.78 -8.65 -2.92
N LEU A 140 -0.23 -8.26 -2.13
CA LEU A 140 -0.17 -8.29 -0.66
C LEU A 140 0.17 -9.69 -0.15
N ALA A 141 -0.53 -10.73 -0.61
CA ALA A 141 -0.27 -12.09 -0.19
C ALA A 141 1.15 -12.55 -0.57
N SER A 142 1.64 -12.19 -1.76
CA SER A 142 3.01 -12.54 -2.18
C SER A 142 4.06 -11.86 -1.31
N PHE A 143 3.84 -10.61 -0.91
CA PHE A 143 4.70 -9.88 0.01
C PHE A 143 4.71 -10.54 1.40
N LEU A 144 3.54 -10.80 1.97
CA LEU A 144 3.41 -11.36 3.33
C LEU A 144 4.10 -12.73 3.47
N ARG A 145 4.08 -13.56 2.42
CA ARG A 145 4.78 -14.85 2.39
C ARG A 145 6.30 -14.74 2.48
N GLU A 146 6.88 -13.63 2.05
CA GLU A 146 8.34 -13.42 2.05
C GLU A 146 8.85 -12.81 3.36
N ILE A 147 7.96 -12.25 4.19
CA ILE A 147 8.32 -11.61 5.48
C ILE A 147 7.87 -12.40 6.72
N GLY A 148 7.05 -13.43 6.53
CA GLY A 148 6.58 -14.33 7.58
C GLY A 148 7.58 -15.37 8.06
#